data_AF-A0A926B7M1-F1
#
_entry.id   AF-A0A926B7M1-F1
#
_cell.length_a   1.000
_cell.length_b   1.000
_cell.length_c   1.000
_cell.angle_alpha   90.00
_cell.angle_beta   90.00
_cell.angle_gamma   90.00
#
_symmetry.space_group_name_H-M   'P 1'
#
loop_
_entity.id
_entity.type
_entity.pdbx_description
1 polymer ?
#
loop_
_entity_poly.entity_id
_entity_poly.type
_entity_poly.pdbx_seq_one_letter_code
_entity_poly.pdbx_strand_id
1 'polypeptide(L)'
;MDSDGHYPKQGKTAPRLSTSSEPLVASMMELGFKLGYSPRFTKRNPEHSTTLKETGRVIRPTIPAYVVFFRSEKIGIDKGNAHHEDYEGKVWCLSVRDNKNFIVERNGTLLFCGNTDEVYGSIDDGSFKEGDPLEPNSPYSASKAGGELLVRAYNVTYGVPTIVTRGSNNFGPYHYPEKLIPLMITNAIDDLPLPVYGDGKQVRDWMYVLDHCAGIDIAFHKGMDGEIYNVGGGNERFNIDVVQGILTHLGKGQELIRYVQDRPGHDRRYSIDCAKLRALGYQPEKSFEERLEETVRWYVDNQPWWRKIKEKQDEYKKFAERWYADRK
;
A
#
# COMPACT_ATOMS: atom_id res chain seq x y z
N MET A 1 -17.51 -19.50 9.88
CA MET A 1 -17.09 -19.95 8.55
C MET A 1 -15.68 -20.49 8.70
N ASP A 2 -15.48 -21.79 8.61
CA ASP A 2 -14.12 -22.34 8.43
C ASP A 2 -13.68 -22.16 6.96
N SER A 3 -12.45 -22.53 6.62
CA SER A 3 -11.88 -22.33 5.27
C SER A 3 -12.68 -23.01 4.15
N ASP A 4 -13.62 -23.89 4.50
CA ASP A 4 -14.45 -24.65 3.57
C ASP A 4 -15.95 -24.24 3.64
N GLY A 5 -16.28 -23.15 4.35
CA GLY A 5 -17.62 -22.57 4.34
C GLY A 5 -18.63 -23.15 5.33
N HIS A 6 -18.23 -23.95 6.33
CA HIS A 6 -19.18 -24.56 7.28
C HIS A 6 -19.40 -23.71 8.55
N TYR A 7 -20.62 -23.78 9.10
CA TYR A 7 -21.02 -23.14 10.37
C TYR A 7 -21.26 -24.20 11.45
N PRO A 8 -20.70 -24.05 12.66
CA PRO A 8 -21.13 -24.87 13.79
C PRO A 8 -22.56 -24.46 14.22
N LYS A 9 -23.38 -25.45 14.61
CA LYS A 9 -24.70 -25.20 15.20
C LYS A 9 -24.52 -24.30 16.44
N GLN A 10 -25.38 -23.28 16.56
CA GLN A 10 -25.34 -22.32 17.68
C GLN A 10 -25.35 -23.06 19.03
N GLY A 11 -24.32 -22.83 19.83
CA GLY A 11 -24.13 -23.41 21.17
C GLY A 11 -22.77 -23.04 21.75
N LYS A 12 -22.67 -22.98 23.08
CA LYS A 12 -21.58 -22.41 23.92
C LYS A 12 -20.18 -23.06 23.80
N THR A 13 -19.82 -23.65 22.68
CA THR A 13 -18.49 -24.24 22.46
C THR A 13 -17.64 -23.33 21.60
N ALA A 14 -16.42 -23.05 22.06
CA ALA A 14 -15.47 -22.24 21.32
C ALA A 14 -15.13 -22.89 19.96
N PRO A 15 -14.95 -22.09 18.90
CA PRO A 15 -14.87 -22.59 17.54
C PRO A 15 -13.69 -23.56 17.35
N ARG A 16 -13.85 -24.50 16.43
CA ARG A 16 -12.79 -25.38 15.96
C ARG A 16 -12.70 -25.25 14.45
N LEU A 17 -11.49 -25.05 13.95
CA LEU A 17 -11.21 -24.89 12.53
C LEU A 17 -10.21 -25.96 12.10
N SER A 18 -10.28 -26.41 10.86
CA SER A 18 -9.30 -27.34 10.28
C SER A 18 -8.71 -26.79 9.01
N THR A 19 -7.41 -27.03 8.79
CA THR A 19 -6.71 -26.64 7.56
C THR A 19 -5.56 -27.60 7.26
N SER A 20 -5.22 -27.81 6.00
CA SER A 20 -3.98 -28.49 5.57
C SER A 20 -2.81 -27.52 5.33
N SER A 21 -3.06 -26.20 5.40
CA SER A 21 -2.08 -25.14 5.16
C SER A 21 -1.43 -24.69 6.47
N GLU A 22 -0.14 -24.96 6.61
CA GLU A 22 0.67 -24.54 7.77
C GLU A 22 0.76 -23.02 7.94
N PRO A 23 0.94 -22.20 6.87
CA PRO A 23 0.87 -20.74 6.98
C PRO A 23 -0.49 -20.22 7.48
N LEU A 24 -1.57 -20.92 7.12
CA LEU A 24 -2.91 -20.55 7.57
C LEU A 24 -3.09 -20.82 9.08
N VAL A 25 -2.46 -21.87 9.61
CA VAL A 25 -2.44 -22.14 11.06
C VAL A 25 -1.80 -20.98 11.81
N ALA A 26 -0.64 -20.50 11.35
CA ALA A 26 0.05 -19.38 12.00
C ALA A 26 -0.83 -18.12 12.04
N SER A 27 -1.48 -17.80 10.92
CA SER A 27 -2.39 -16.64 10.80
C SER A 27 -3.62 -16.78 11.70
N MET A 28 -4.19 -17.98 11.80
CA MET A 28 -5.35 -18.27 12.66
C MET A 28 -4.99 -18.23 14.16
N MET A 29 -3.80 -18.67 14.53
CA MET A 29 -3.29 -18.58 15.90
C MET A 29 -3.09 -17.12 16.30
N GLU A 30 -2.47 -16.31 15.44
CA GLU A 30 -2.27 -14.88 15.67
C GLU A 30 -3.61 -14.15 15.85
N LEU A 31 -4.57 -14.40 14.95
CA LEU A 31 -5.92 -13.85 15.05
C LEU A 31 -6.61 -14.26 16.36
N GLY A 32 -6.48 -15.53 16.77
CA GLY A 32 -7.04 -16.02 18.02
C GLY A 32 -6.50 -15.29 19.25
N PHE A 33 -5.17 -15.10 19.32
CA PHE A 33 -4.56 -14.32 20.40
C PHE A 33 -5.01 -12.86 20.39
N LYS A 34 -5.08 -12.23 19.21
CA LYS A 34 -5.57 -10.84 19.06
C LYS A 34 -7.02 -10.66 19.48
N LEU A 35 -7.86 -11.68 19.29
CA LEU A 35 -9.25 -11.70 19.75
C LEU A 35 -9.39 -12.10 21.23
N GLY A 36 -8.27 -12.27 21.94
CA GLY A 36 -8.23 -12.60 23.36
C GLY A 36 -8.50 -14.06 23.67
N TYR A 37 -8.47 -14.97 22.69
CA TYR A 37 -8.57 -16.41 22.92
C TYR A 37 -7.19 -17.01 23.23
N SER A 38 -7.19 -18.23 23.78
CA SER A 38 -5.99 -19.08 23.82
C SER A 38 -6.09 -20.16 22.73
N PRO A 39 -5.76 -19.83 21.48
CA PRO A 39 -5.79 -20.81 20.41
C PRO A 39 -4.68 -21.85 20.63
N ARG A 40 -4.97 -23.10 20.34
CA ARG A 40 -4.00 -24.20 20.25
C ARG A 40 -4.23 -24.90 18.94
N PHE A 41 -3.18 -25.47 18.35
CA PHE A 41 -3.35 -26.34 17.20
C PHE A 41 -2.82 -27.74 17.48
N THR A 42 -3.28 -28.71 16.72
CA THR A 42 -2.70 -30.06 16.69
C THR A 42 -2.53 -30.50 15.25
N LYS A 43 -1.30 -30.90 14.90
CA LYS A 43 -1.00 -31.54 13.63
C LYS A 43 -1.40 -33.02 13.71
N ARG A 44 -2.12 -33.51 12.70
CA ARG A 44 -2.64 -34.88 12.60
C ARG A 44 -2.10 -35.53 11.34
N ASN A 45 -1.60 -36.75 11.50
CA ASN A 45 -1.02 -37.51 10.40
C ASN A 45 -2.14 -38.13 9.52
N PRO A 46 -1.86 -38.38 8.23
CA PRO A 46 -2.85 -38.84 7.25
C PRO A 46 -3.59 -40.14 7.61
N GLU A 47 -2.96 -41.00 8.40
CA GLU A 47 -3.47 -42.34 8.74
C GLU A 47 -4.64 -42.34 9.75
N HIS A 48 -4.93 -41.20 10.37
CA HIS A 48 -5.95 -41.09 11.41
C HIS A 48 -7.10 -40.17 10.99
N SER A 49 -8.32 -40.71 10.92
CA SER A 49 -9.51 -39.89 10.72
C SER A 49 -9.90 -39.15 12.00
N THR A 50 -10.18 -37.85 11.92
CA THR A 50 -10.65 -37.05 13.05
C THR A 50 -12.11 -36.66 12.87
N THR A 51 -12.97 -37.08 13.79
CA THR A 51 -14.37 -36.62 13.82
C THR A 51 -14.49 -35.38 14.70
N LEU A 52 -14.90 -34.27 14.11
CA LEU A 52 -15.26 -33.05 14.84
C LEU A 52 -16.58 -33.29 15.57
N LYS A 53 -16.50 -33.48 16.89
CA LYS A 53 -17.66 -33.84 17.74
C LYS A 53 -18.82 -32.85 17.64
N GLU A 54 -18.54 -31.58 17.38
CA GLU A 54 -19.53 -30.49 17.33
C GLU A 54 -20.33 -30.47 16.03
N THR A 55 -19.74 -30.95 14.93
CA THR A 55 -20.36 -30.91 13.59
C THR A 55 -20.64 -32.30 13.03
N GLY A 56 -20.13 -33.36 13.68
CA GLY A 56 -20.17 -34.74 13.16
C GLY A 56 -19.25 -34.98 11.96
N ARG A 57 -18.51 -33.96 11.51
CA ARG A 57 -17.67 -34.02 10.30
C ARG A 57 -16.45 -34.90 10.53
N VAL A 58 -16.24 -35.89 9.67
CA VAL A 58 -15.05 -36.76 9.69
C VAL A 58 -14.02 -36.23 8.69
N ILE A 59 -12.86 -35.84 9.20
CA ILE A 59 -11.70 -35.41 8.40
C ILE A 59 -10.81 -36.62 8.17
N ARG A 60 -10.61 -37.00 6.90
CA ARG A 60 -9.71 -38.09 6.46
C ARG A 60 -8.61 -37.48 5.58
N PRO A 61 -7.54 -36.95 6.17
CA PRO A 61 -6.61 -36.14 5.40
C PRO A 61 -5.60 -37.05 4.67
N THR A 62 -5.30 -36.76 3.40
CA THR A 62 -4.27 -37.48 2.60
C THR A 62 -2.85 -36.93 2.80
N ILE A 63 -2.75 -35.78 3.48
CA ILE A 63 -1.54 -35.06 3.88
C ILE A 63 -1.72 -34.60 5.34
N PRO A 64 -0.68 -34.18 6.08
CA PRO A 64 -0.85 -33.72 7.46
C PRO A 64 -1.88 -32.59 7.56
N ALA A 65 -2.87 -32.72 8.44
CA ALA A 65 -3.90 -31.72 8.67
C ALA A 65 -3.77 -31.13 10.07
N TYR A 66 -4.14 -29.86 10.20
CA TYR A 66 -4.10 -29.13 11.45
C TYR A 66 -5.52 -28.86 11.92
N VAL A 67 -5.78 -29.10 13.21
CA VAL A 67 -7.02 -28.67 13.87
C VAL A 67 -6.65 -27.57 14.85
N VAL A 68 -7.24 -26.39 14.69
CA VAL A 68 -7.09 -25.23 15.55
C VAL A 68 -8.29 -25.16 16.49
N PHE A 69 -7.99 -25.10 17.79
CA PHE A 69 -8.94 -25.03 18.89
C PHE A 69 -8.83 -23.66 19.53
N PHE A 70 -9.92 -22.91 19.57
CA PHE A 70 -9.99 -21.70 20.41
C PHE A 70 -10.53 -22.14 21.77
N ARG A 71 -9.84 -21.88 22.89
CA ARG A 71 -10.43 -22.12 24.22
C ARG A 71 -11.38 -20.97 24.57
N SER A 72 -12.47 -21.27 25.28
CA SER A 72 -13.45 -20.27 25.73
C SER A 72 -12.93 -19.33 26.83
N GLU A 73 -11.81 -19.67 27.47
CA GLU A 73 -11.18 -18.83 28.48
C GLU A 73 -10.22 -17.83 27.81
N LYS A 74 -10.48 -16.54 28.05
CA LYS A 74 -9.56 -15.47 27.66
C LYS A 74 -8.34 -15.53 28.58
N ILE A 75 -7.15 -15.70 28.02
CA ILE A 75 -5.91 -15.48 28.79
C ILE A 75 -5.65 -13.98 28.73
N GLY A 76 -5.73 -13.31 29.88
CA GLY A 76 -5.36 -11.91 29.99
C GLY A 76 -3.86 -11.73 29.75
N ILE A 77 -3.50 -10.59 29.14
CA ILE A 77 -2.12 -10.11 29.10
C ILE A 77 -1.71 -9.83 30.56
N ASP A 78 -0.55 -10.33 30.97
CA ASP A 78 0.01 -10.09 32.30
C ASP A 78 1.48 -9.64 32.22
N LYS A 79 2.04 -9.20 33.35
CA LYS A 79 3.39 -8.64 33.41
C LYS A 79 4.50 -9.63 33.03
N GLY A 80 4.22 -10.94 33.00
CA GLY A 80 5.19 -11.98 32.64
C GLY A 80 5.23 -12.30 31.15
N ASN A 81 4.32 -11.76 30.34
CA ASN A 81 4.21 -12.08 28.90
C ASN A 81 4.09 -10.85 27.98
N ALA A 82 4.33 -9.64 28.50
CA ALA A 82 4.38 -8.39 27.74
C ALA A 82 5.73 -7.67 27.94
N HIS A 83 6.34 -7.22 26.83
CA HIS A 83 7.49 -6.31 26.84
C HIS A 83 7.07 -4.95 26.29
N HIS A 84 7.49 -3.87 26.96
CA HIS A 84 7.27 -2.49 26.54
C HIS A 84 8.32 -2.05 25.51
N GLU A 85 7.88 -1.55 24.35
CA GLU A 85 8.62 -0.61 23.50
C GLU A 85 7.67 0.58 23.22
N ASP A 86 8.14 1.80 23.46
CA ASP A 86 7.27 2.98 23.44
C ASP A 86 7.04 3.49 22.00
N TYR A 87 5.84 3.24 21.51
CA TYR A 87 5.21 3.86 20.35
C TYR A 87 3.70 3.95 20.62
N GLU A 88 3.19 5.16 20.87
CA GLU A 88 1.79 5.35 21.30
C GLU A 88 0.80 5.46 20.12
N GLY A 89 0.66 4.37 19.35
CA GLY A 89 -0.42 4.17 18.38
C GLY A 89 -0.45 2.73 17.85
N LYS A 90 -1.63 2.11 17.70
CA LYS A 90 -1.73 0.79 17.03
C LYS A 90 -1.94 0.97 15.53
N VAL A 91 -1.01 0.51 14.70
CA VAL A 91 -1.22 0.44 13.23
C VAL A 91 -1.76 -0.93 12.85
N TRP A 92 -2.98 -0.99 12.32
CA TRP A 92 -3.61 -2.16 11.73
C TRP A 92 -3.44 -2.11 10.20
N CYS A 93 -2.76 -3.07 9.58
CA CYS A 93 -2.72 -3.14 8.10
C CYS A 93 -3.88 -4.03 7.60
N LEU A 94 -4.80 -3.47 6.81
CA LEU A 94 -5.71 -4.29 6.01
C LEU A 94 -4.89 -4.91 4.87
N SER A 95 -4.36 -6.11 5.11
CA SER A 95 -3.70 -6.90 4.08
C SER A 95 -4.74 -7.68 3.28
N VAL A 96 -5.19 -7.10 2.18
CA VAL A 96 -5.73 -7.88 1.07
C VAL A 96 -4.52 -8.28 0.23
N ARG A 97 -4.44 -9.52 -0.27
CA ARG A 97 -3.29 -9.99 -1.06
C ARG A 97 -2.92 -8.92 -2.12
N ASP A 98 -1.69 -8.42 -2.06
CA ASP A 98 -1.11 -7.37 -2.92
C ASP A 98 -1.67 -5.93 -2.76
N ASN A 99 -2.48 -5.65 -1.73
CA ASN A 99 -2.90 -4.29 -1.36
C ASN A 99 -2.53 -4.00 0.12
N LYS A 100 -1.64 -3.03 0.32
CA LYS A 100 -1.26 -2.52 1.64
C LYS A 100 -1.99 -1.21 1.91
N ASN A 101 -2.95 -1.30 2.82
CA ASN A 101 -3.77 -0.19 3.27
C ASN A 101 -3.59 -0.01 4.78
N PHE A 102 -3.07 1.15 5.23
CA PHE A 102 -2.77 1.40 6.65
C PHE A 102 -4.00 1.91 7.38
N ILE A 103 -4.44 1.18 8.40
CA ILE A 103 -5.33 1.71 9.44
C ILE A 103 -4.47 2.09 10.64
N VAL A 104 -4.55 3.29 11.18
CA VAL A 104 -3.81 3.77 12.36
C VAL A 104 -4.80 4.07 13.47
N GLU A 105 -4.51 3.62 14.69
CA GLU A 105 -5.28 3.97 15.89
C GLU A 105 -4.88 5.37 16.36
N ARG A 106 -5.84 6.29 16.36
CA ARG A 106 -5.76 7.65 16.89
C ARG A 106 -6.66 7.72 18.13
N ASN A 107 -6.13 7.92 19.34
CA ASN A 107 -6.94 8.06 20.56
C ASN A 107 -7.99 6.93 20.79
N GLY A 108 -7.68 5.68 20.43
CA GLY A 108 -8.62 4.54 20.51
C GLY A 108 -9.54 4.36 19.29
N THR A 109 -9.31 5.12 18.21
CA THR A 109 -10.16 5.26 17.02
C THR A 109 -9.40 4.81 15.76
N LEU A 110 -10.00 4.02 14.87
CA LEU A 110 -9.33 3.38 13.71
C LEU A 110 -9.39 4.21 12.41
N LEU A 111 -8.25 4.62 11.84
CA LEU A 111 -8.12 5.55 10.71
C LEU A 111 -7.43 4.98 9.46
N PHE A 112 -8.02 4.98 8.25
CA PHE A 112 -7.35 4.45 7.05
C PHE A 112 -6.51 5.50 6.26
N CYS A 113 -5.19 5.56 6.43
CA CYS A 113 -4.37 6.55 5.74
C CYS A 113 -3.53 5.99 4.59
N GLY A 114 -3.82 6.44 3.37
CA GLY A 114 -3.00 6.22 2.17
C GLY A 114 -3.73 5.50 1.04
N ASN A 115 -4.42 6.29 0.20
CA ASN A 115 -4.88 5.91 -1.13
C ASN A 115 -4.20 6.79 -2.21
N THR A 116 -4.58 6.61 -3.47
CA THR A 116 -3.97 7.26 -4.64
C THR A 116 -5.03 7.97 -5.48
N ASP A 117 -4.65 9.04 -6.16
CA ASP A 117 -5.44 9.68 -7.22
C ASP A 117 -5.77 8.75 -8.40
N GLU A 118 -4.99 7.69 -8.64
CA GLU A 118 -5.26 6.71 -9.71
C GLU A 118 -6.62 6.00 -9.57
N VAL A 119 -7.26 6.06 -8.39
CA VAL A 119 -8.61 5.51 -8.18
C VAL A 119 -9.69 6.26 -8.97
N TYR A 120 -9.42 7.51 -9.35
CA TYR A 120 -10.31 8.32 -10.17
C TYR A 120 -10.23 8.00 -11.66
N GLY A 121 -9.13 7.39 -12.13
CA GLY A 121 -8.83 7.24 -13.55
C GLY A 121 -8.12 8.46 -14.14
N SER A 122 -8.39 8.77 -15.41
CA SER A 122 -7.75 9.87 -16.16
C SER A 122 -8.70 11.03 -16.38
N ILE A 123 -8.19 12.26 -16.36
CA ILE A 123 -8.97 13.48 -16.60
C ILE A 123 -8.34 14.39 -17.65
N ASP A 124 -9.12 14.75 -18.67
CA ASP A 124 -8.65 15.61 -19.76
C ASP A 124 -8.59 17.09 -19.35
N ASP A 125 -9.68 17.61 -18.75
CA ASP A 125 -9.82 19.00 -18.31
C ASP A 125 -10.28 19.09 -16.86
N GLY A 126 -9.76 20.07 -16.11
CA GLY A 126 -10.04 20.26 -14.69
C GLY A 126 -9.21 19.37 -13.77
N SER A 127 -9.69 19.18 -12.54
CA SER A 127 -9.03 18.42 -11.48
C SER A 127 -10.07 17.65 -10.67
N PHE A 128 -9.75 16.41 -10.29
CA PHE A 128 -10.64 15.57 -9.50
C PHE A 128 -10.86 16.13 -8.09
N LYS A 129 -12.10 16.06 -7.63
CA LYS A 129 -12.56 16.40 -6.27
C LYS A 129 -12.91 15.12 -5.51
N GLU A 130 -13.02 15.21 -4.19
CA GLU A 130 -13.23 14.02 -3.35
C GLU A 130 -14.54 13.26 -3.63
N GLY A 131 -15.56 13.96 -4.15
CA GLY A 131 -16.86 13.39 -4.53
C GLY A 131 -16.93 12.81 -5.95
N ASP A 132 -15.86 12.93 -6.75
CA ASP A 132 -15.85 12.41 -8.12
C ASP A 132 -15.84 10.87 -8.14
N PRO A 133 -16.37 10.25 -9.20
CA PRO A 133 -16.51 8.81 -9.29
C PRO A 133 -15.16 8.08 -9.31
N LEU A 134 -15.17 6.83 -8.83
CA LEU A 134 -14.01 5.94 -8.88
C LEU A 134 -14.03 5.15 -10.19
N GLU A 135 -13.15 5.50 -11.13
CA GLU A 135 -13.04 4.87 -12.46
C GLU A 135 -11.62 4.32 -12.72
N PRO A 136 -11.13 3.35 -11.91
CA PRO A 136 -9.75 2.87 -12.00
C PRO A 136 -9.48 2.05 -13.28
N ASN A 137 -8.42 2.40 -14.01
CA ASN A 137 -8.04 1.75 -15.28
C ASN A 137 -6.98 0.63 -15.15
N SER A 138 -6.44 0.40 -13.95
CA SER A 138 -5.43 -0.64 -13.72
C SER A 138 -5.81 -1.59 -12.58
N PRO A 139 -5.30 -2.84 -12.56
CA PRO A 139 -5.51 -3.75 -11.43
C PRO A 139 -5.04 -3.16 -10.09
N TYR A 140 -3.96 -2.37 -10.11
CA TYR A 140 -3.46 -1.65 -8.94
C TYR A 140 -4.49 -0.64 -8.42
N SER A 141 -4.93 0.30 -9.27
CA SER A 141 -5.89 1.32 -8.88
C SER A 141 -7.26 0.75 -8.54
N ALA A 142 -7.69 -0.33 -9.19
CA ALA A 142 -8.91 -1.06 -8.86
C ALA A 142 -8.84 -1.72 -7.48
N SER A 143 -7.70 -2.31 -7.13
CA SER A 143 -7.49 -2.87 -5.78
C SER A 143 -7.56 -1.79 -4.70
N LYS A 144 -7.02 -0.61 -5.01
CA LYS A 144 -7.00 0.57 -4.13
C LYS A 144 -8.38 1.17 -3.93
N ALA A 145 -9.15 1.34 -5.01
CA ALA A 145 -10.56 1.72 -4.95
C ALA A 145 -11.40 0.74 -4.14
N GLY A 146 -11.23 -0.57 -4.36
CA GLY A 146 -11.93 -1.61 -3.59
C GLY A 146 -11.61 -1.56 -2.09
N GLY A 147 -10.34 -1.33 -1.73
CA GLY A 147 -9.93 -1.13 -0.34
C GLY A 147 -10.57 0.09 0.31
N GLU A 148 -10.73 1.19 -0.42
CA GLU A 148 -11.41 2.40 0.06
C GLU A 148 -12.91 2.18 0.30
N LEU A 149 -13.58 1.46 -0.60
CA LEU A 149 -15.00 1.14 -0.44
C LEU A 149 -15.26 0.27 0.80
N LEU A 150 -14.34 -0.62 1.15
CA LEU A 150 -14.40 -1.37 2.41
C LEU A 150 -14.32 -0.42 3.61
N VAL A 151 -13.39 0.53 3.60
CA VAL A 151 -13.22 1.52 4.69
C VAL A 151 -14.50 2.33 4.87
N ARG A 152 -15.06 2.84 3.76
CA ARG A 152 -16.35 3.54 3.77
C ARG A 152 -17.46 2.66 4.34
N ALA A 153 -17.54 1.39 3.96
CA ALA A 153 -18.55 0.46 4.47
C ALA A 153 -18.44 0.27 6.00
N TYR A 154 -17.22 0.20 6.55
CA TYR A 154 -16.99 0.11 7.99
C TYR A 154 -17.40 1.39 8.72
N ASN A 155 -17.12 2.57 8.16
CA ASN A 155 -17.58 3.84 8.72
C ASN A 155 -19.11 3.92 8.73
N VAL A 156 -19.76 3.69 7.60
CA VAL A 156 -21.22 3.80 7.47
C VAL A 156 -21.95 2.75 8.32
N THR A 157 -21.45 1.51 8.36
CA THR A 157 -22.16 0.39 9.01
C THR A 157 -21.90 0.32 10.51
N TYR A 158 -20.67 0.59 10.94
CA TYR A 158 -20.24 0.35 12.32
C TYR A 158 -19.76 1.62 13.03
N GLY A 159 -19.84 2.78 12.38
CA GLY A 159 -19.36 4.04 12.94
C GLY A 159 -17.86 4.07 13.14
N VAL A 160 -17.08 3.28 12.38
CA VAL A 160 -15.62 3.29 12.51
C VAL A 160 -15.10 4.66 12.06
N PRO A 161 -14.35 5.37 12.91
CA PRO A 161 -13.88 6.73 12.65
C PRO A 161 -12.70 6.78 11.67
N THR A 162 -13.01 6.66 10.38
CA THR A 162 -12.02 6.56 9.30
C THR A 162 -11.88 7.88 8.56
N ILE A 163 -10.68 8.23 8.14
CA ILE A 163 -10.42 9.26 7.11
C ILE A 163 -9.76 8.54 5.94
N VAL A 164 -9.92 9.03 4.72
CA VAL A 164 -9.16 8.58 3.55
C VAL A 164 -8.35 9.74 2.99
N THR A 165 -7.09 9.50 2.65
CA THR A 165 -6.27 10.44 1.86
C THR A 165 -6.04 9.88 0.47
N ARG A 166 -6.20 10.67 -0.59
CA ARG A 166 -5.85 10.29 -1.97
C ARG A 166 -4.67 11.15 -2.41
N GLY A 167 -3.48 10.55 -2.41
CA GLY A 167 -2.22 11.21 -2.75
C GLY A 167 -1.95 11.23 -4.26
N SER A 168 -1.36 12.32 -4.76
CA SER A 168 -0.79 12.33 -6.12
C SER A 168 0.60 11.66 -6.18
N ASN A 169 1.28 11.73 -7.33
CA ASN A 169 2.56 11.07 -7.54
C ASN A 169 3.65 11.58 -6.60
N ASN A 170 4.05 10.71 -5.67
CA ASN A 170 5.07 11.03 -4.68
C ASN A 170 6.48 10.95 -5.26
N PHE A 171 7.38 11.80 -4.77
CA PHE A 171 8.82 11.72 -5.03
C PHE A 171 9.64 12.24 -3.87
N GLY A 172 10.90 11.82 -3.78
CA GLY A 172 11.82 12.22 -2.72
C GLY A 172 12.77 11.10 -2.27
N PRO A 173 13.46 11.32 -1.14
CA PRO A 173 14.33 10.32 -0.51
C PRO A 173 13.67 8.95 -0.32
N TYR A 174 14.49 7.88 -0.38
CA TYR A 174 14.07 6.50 -0.15
C TYR A 174 13.04 5.92 -1.13
N HIS A 175 12.73 6.60 -2.23
CA HIS A 175 11.82 6.08 -3.24
C HIS A 175 12.47 4.91 -4.00
N TYR A 176 11.79 3.76 -4.06
CA TYR A 176 12.35 2.55 -4.67
C TYR A 176 12.65 2.76 -6.17
N PRO A 177 13.83 2.33 -6.68
CA PRO A 177 14.34 2.66 -8.02
C PRO A 177 13.64 1.95 -9.19
N GLU A 178 12.34 1.70 -9.06
CA GLU A 178 11.45 1.21 -10.12
C GLU A 178 10.52 2.29 -10.67
N LYS A 179 10.26 3.36 -9.89
CA LYS A 179 9.38 4.47 -10.26
C LYS A 179 10.14 5.49 -11.11
N LEU A 180 9.42 6.33 -11.86
CA LEU A 180 9.98 7.25 -12.86
C LEU A 180 11.20 8.02 -12.34
N ILE A 181 11.02 8.93 -11.38
CA ILE A 181 12.10 9.80 -10.88
C ILE A 181 13.32 8.99 -10.39
N PRO A 182 13.20 8.03 -9.45
CA PRO A 182 14.37 7.32 -8.95
C PRO A 182 15.03 6.37 -9.97
N LEU A 183 14.24 5.78 -10.88
CA LEU A 183 14.79 5.00 -12.00
C LEU A 183 15.65 5.90 -12.90
N MET A 184 15.12 7.06 -13.28
CA MET A 184 15.79 7.98 -14.19
C MET A 184 17.06 8.56 -13.58
N ILE A 185 17.01 8.96 -12.31
CA ILE A 185 18.20 9.45 -11.59
C ILE A 185 19.28 8.37 -11.52
N THR A 186 18.94 7.16 -11.05
CA THR A 186 19.95 6.11 -10.87
C THR A 186 20.51 5.60 -12.19
N ASN A 187 19.70 5.52 -13.26
CA ASN A 187 20.20 5.17 -14.59
C ASN A 187 21.09 6.27 -15.17
N ALA A 188 20.73 7.54 -15.03
CA ALA A 188 21.56 8.64 -15.52
C ALA A 188 22.91 8.73 -14.80
N ILE A 189 22.96 8.42 -13.49
CA ILE A 189 24.21 8.32 -12.73
C ILE A 189 25.12 7.21 -13.29
N ASP A 190 24.55 6.08 -13.71
CA ASP A 190 25.28 4.93 -14.27
C ASP A 190 25.44 5.03 -15.81
N ASP A 191 25.11 6.16 -16.44
CA ASP A 191 25.17 6.36 -17.90
C ASP A 191 24.36 5.33 -18.71
N LEU A 192 23.24 4.87 -18.12
CA LEU A 192 22.31 3.92 -18.73
C LEU A 192 21.17 4.63 -19.47
N PRO A 193 20.54 3.97 -20.46
CA PRO A 193 19.34 4.48 -21.10
C PRO A 193 18.21 4.83 -20.12
N LEU A 194 17.49 5.91 -20.44
CA LEU A 194 16.34 6.43 -19.70
C LEU A 194 15.03 6.07 -20.43
N PRO A 195 14.32 5.00 -20.03
CA PRO A 195 13.16 4.50 -20.75
C PRO A 195 11.91 5.35 -20.52
N VAL A 196 11.54 6.18 -21.50
CA VAL A 196 10.33 7.02 -21.49
C VAL A 196 9.20 6.31 -22.23
N TYR A 197 8.07 6.08 -21.55
CA TYR A 197 6.93 5.38 -22.14
C TYR A 197 6.14 6.23 -23.14
N GLY A 198 5.87 5.68 -24.31
CA GLY A 198 5.08 6.34 -25.35
C GLY A 198 5.75 7.60 -25.86
N ASP A 199 5.05 8.73 -25.81
CA ASP A 199 5.58 10.05 -26.20
C ASP A 199 6.12 10.85 -25.00
N GLY A 200 6.08 10.30 -23.78
CA GLY A 200 6.49 10.98 -22.54
C GLY A 200 5.58 12.15 -22.12
N LYS A 201 4.45 12.36 -22.80
CA LYS A 201 3.52 13.48 -22.54
C LYS A 201 2.36 13.09 -21.64
N GLN A 202 2.49 12.01 -20.86
CA GLN A 202 1.57 11.78 -19.75
C GLN A 202 1.86 12.80 -18.65
N VAL A 203 0.78 13.32 -18.03
CA VAL A 203 0.83 14.37 -17.01
C VAL A 203 0.58 13.75 -15.64
N ARG A 204 1.40 14.15 -14.66
CA ARG A 204 1.24 13.79 -13.26
C ARG A 204 1.33 15.04 -12.40
N ASP A 205 0.57 15.09 -11.31
CA ASP A 205 0.77 16.05 -10.23
C ASP A 205 1.84 15.52 -9.27
N TRP A 206 3.00 16.19 -9.23
CA TRP A 206 4.13 15.74 -8.42
C TRP A 206 4.12 16.34 -7.02
N MET A 207 4.18 15.45 -6.03
CA MET A 207 4.15 15.77 -4.62
C MET A 207 5.41 15.30 -3.91
N TYR A 208 6.10 16.20 -3.21
CA TYR A 208 7.26 15.80 -2.42
C TYR A 208 6.81 14.98 -1.21
N VAL A 209 7.55 13.91 -0.90
CA VAL A 209 7.15 12.90 0.09
C VAL A 209 6.90 13.48 1.48
N LEU A 210 7.68 14.47 1.92
CA LEU A 210 7.47 15.09 3.24
C LEU A 210 6.24 16.01 3.26
N ASP A 211 5.92 16.67 2.14
CA ASP A 211 4.69 17.45 2.01
C ASP A 211 3.47 16.50 2.03
N HIS A 212 3.59 15.30 1.45
CA HIS A 212 2.58 14.25 1.59
C HIS A 212 2.41 13.77 3.03
N CYS A 213 3.51 13.53 3.75
CA CYS A 213 3.46 13.21 5.17
C CYS A 213 2.77 14.33 5.98
N ALA A 214 3.06 15.60 5.71
CA ALA A 214 2.41 16.73 6.36
C ALA A 214 0.91 16.80 6.03
N GLY A 215 0.52 16.55 4.77
CA GLY A 215 -0.89 16.49 4.38
C GLY A 215 -1.65 15.35 5.06
N ILE A 216 -1.02 14.18 5.17
CA ILE A 216 -1.51 13.05 5.95
C ILE A 216 -1.68 13.44 7.42
N ASP A 217 -0.68 14.07 8.02
CA ASP A 217 -0.69 14.48 9.43
C ASP A 217 -1.80 15.51 9.73
N ILE A 218 -2.02 16.46 8.82
CA ILE A 218 -3.10 17.44 8.92
C ILE A 218 -4.47 16.77 8.80
N ALA A 219 -4.66 15.88 7.82
CA ALA A 219 -5.90 15.12 7.69
C ALA A 219 -6.12 14.24 8.93
N PHE A 220 -5.07 13.59 9.42
CA PHE A 220 -5.09 12.78 10.63
C PHE A 220 -5.55 13.60 11.82
N HIS A 221 -5.05 14.82 12.04
CA HIS A 221 -5.35 15.61 13.24
C HIS A 221 -6.62 16.46 13.14
N LYS A 222 -6.95 16.98 11.95
CA LYS A 222 -8.00 17.99 11.77
C LYS A 222 -9.13 17.56 10.85
N GLY A 223 -8.98 16.43 10.16
CA GLY A 223 -10.02 15.91 9.29
C GLY A 223 -11.22 15.38 10.07
N MET A 224 -12.35 15.27 9.38
CA MET A 224 -13.60 14.76 9.92
C MET A 224 -13.75 13.27 9.60
N ASP A 225 -14.29 12.50 10.55
CA ASP A 225 -14.55 11.07 10.35
C ASP A 225 -15.53 10.83 9.18
N GLY A 226 -15.26 9.79 8.40
CA GLY A 226 -15.99 9.43 7.18
C GLY A 226 -15.52 10.19 5.93
N GLU A 227 -14.72 11.24 6.08
CA GLU A 227 -14.34 12.09 4.96
C GLU A 227 -13.09 11.60 4.22
N ILE A 228 -13.03 12.04 2.96
CA ILE A 228 -11.90 11.87 2.06
C ILE A 228 -11.21 13.23 1.90
N TYR A 229 -9.89 13.25 1.75
CA TYR A 229 -9.08 14.43 1.45
C TYR A 229 -8.08 14.14 0.33
N ASN A 230 -8.13 14.94 -0.73
CA ASN A 230 -7.10 14.93 -1.77
C ASN A 230 -5.83 15.61 -1.28
N VAL A 231 -4.69 14.97 -1.55
CA VAL A 231 -3.37 15.38 -1.07
C VAL A 231 -2.40 15.45 -2.26
N GLY A 232 -2.23 16.65 -2.80
CA GLY A 232 -1.48 16.89 -4.03
C GLY A 232 -0.47 18.02 -3.92
N GLY A 233 0.44 18.07 -4.89
CA GLY A 233 1.47 19.10 -5.00
C GLY A 233 0.98 20.35 -5.75
N GLY A 234 -0.03 20.22 -6.61
CA GLY A 234 -0.40 21.26 -7.56
C GLY A 234 0.66 21.48 -8.65
N ASN A 235 1.50 20.47 -8.91
CA ASN A 235 2.66 20.55 -9.78
C ASN A 235 2.50 19.62 -10.98
N GLU A 236 1.55 19.95 -11.85
CA GLU A 236 1.37 19.21 -13.10
C GLU A 236 2.58 19.38 -14.02
N ARG A 237 3.17 18.26 -14.42
CA ARG A 237 4.31 18.19 -15.36
C ARG A 237 4.14 17.02 -16.30
N PHE A 238 4.60 17.19 -17.54
CA PHE A 238 4.80 16.04 -18.42
C PHE A 238 5.96 15.19 -17.90
N ASN A 239 5.85 13.87 -18.04
CA ASN A 239 6.94 12.96 -17.67
C ASN A 239 8.27 13.34 -18.33
N ILE A 240 8.24 13.76 -19.60
CA ILE A 240 9.44 14.16 -20.34
C ILE A 240 10.13 15.39 -19.72
N ASP A 241 9.37 16.37 -19.22
CA ASP A 241 9.92 17.58 -18.60
C ASP A 241 10.65 17.23 -17.29
N VAL A 242 10.10 16.29 -16.53
CA VAL A 242 10.74 15.77 -15.30
C VAL A 242 12.06 15.08 -15.62
N VAL A 243 12.10 14.26 -16.67
CA VAL A 243 13.32 13.56 -17.11
C VAL A 243 14.40 14.58 -17.55
N GLN A 244 14.01 15.60 -18.30
CA GLN A 244 14.92 16.68 -18.71
C GLN A 244 15.44 17.50 -17.52
N GLY A 245 14.58 17.77 -16.52
CA GLY A 245 14.99 18.40 -15.27
C GLY A 245 16.05 17.58 -14.53
N ILE A 246 15.85 16.26 -14.41
CA ILE A 246 16.83 15.34 -13.78
C ILE A 246 18.17 15.40 -14.51
N LEU A 247 18.17 15.31 -15.84
CA LEU A 247 19.40 15.37 -16.65
C LEU A 247 20.13 16.71 -16.46
N THR A 248 19.38 17.82 -16.38
CA THR A 248 19.92 19.16 -16.13
C THR A 248 20.64 19.22 -14.77
N HIS A 249 20.00 18.74 -13.69
CA HIS A 249 20.62 18.72 -12.36
C HIS A 249 21.84 17.79 -12.26
N LEU A 250 21.91 16.73 -13.08
CA LEU A 250 23.04 15.81 -13.14
C LEU A 250 24.15 16.25 -14.12
N GLY A 251 23.93 17.29 -14.92
CA GLY A 251 24.85 17.69 -16.00
C GLY A 251 24.99 16.63 -17.08
N LYS A 252 23.92 15.87 -17.37
CA LYS A 252 23.88 14.79 -18.37
C LYS A 252 23.10 15.24 -19.61
N GLY A 253 23.41 14.65 -20.76
CA GLY A 253 22.77 15.01 -22.03
C GLY A 253 21.48 14.23 -22.32
N GLN A 254 20.65 14.77 -23.20
CA GLN A 254 19.36 14.18 -23.59
C GLN A 254 19.51 12.93 -24.46
N GLU A 255 20.71 12.64 -24.97
CA GLU A 255 21.04 11.42 -25.71
C GLU A 255 20.90 10.14 -24.88
N LEU A 256 20.70 10.22 -23.56
CA LEU A 256 20.35 9.07 -22.72
C LEU A 256 18.87 8.67 -22.84
N ILE A 257 17.99 9.56 -23.33
CA ILE A 257 16.55 9.30 -23.44
C ILE A 257 16.26 8.26 -24.52
N ARG A 258 15.50 7.23 -24.16
CA ARG A 258 14.98 6.22 -25.10
C ARG A 258 13.48 6.12 -24.95
N TYR A 259 12.75 6.43 -26.02
CA TYR A 259 11.31 6.16 -26.07
C TYR A 259 11.09 4.66 -26.24
N VAL A 260 10.22 4.10 -25.42
CA VAL A 260 9.85 2.67 -25.40
C VAL A 260 8.34 2.52 -25.48
N GLN A 261 7.87 1.32 -25.83
CA GLN A 261 6.45 1.02 -25.90
C GLN A 261 5.68 1.47 -24.64
N ASP A 262 4.54 2.14 -24.86
CA ASP A 262 3.71 2.65 -23.79
C ASP A 262 3.12 1.53 -22.92
N ARG A 263 2.73 1.87 -21.68
CA ARG A 263 2.06 0.96 -20.77
C ARG A 263 0.63 0.69 -21.26
N PRO A 264 0.16 -0.57 -21.26
CA PRO A 264 -1.26 -0.85 -21.53
C PRO A 264 -2.16 -0.14 -20.51
N GLY A 265 -3.17 0.59 -20.98
CA GLY A 265 -4.09 1.35 -20.12
C GLY A 265 -3.43 2.51 -19.38
N HIS A 266 -2.41 3.15 -19.96
CA HIS A 266 -1.72 4.25 -19.31
C HIS A 266 -2.59 5.50 -19.27
N ASP A 267 -3.05 5.86 -18.07
CA ASP A 267 -3.79 7.10 -17.86
C ASP A 267 -2.98 8.31 -18.29
N ARG A 268 -3.62 9.17 -19.09
CA ARG A 268 -2.92 10.25 -19.79
C ARG A 268 -2.61 11.40 -18.84
N ARG A 269 -3.52 11.74 -17.94
CA ARG A 269 -3.37 12.89 -17.04
C ARG A 269 -4.04 12.63 -15.70
N TYR A 270 -3.29 12.90 -14.63
CA TYR A 270 -3.82 13.01 -13.27
C TYR A 270 -3.70 14.45 -12.78
N SER A 271 -4.78 14.95 -12.20
CA SER A 271 -4.84 16.26 -11.55
C SER A 271 -5.91 16.20 -10.46
N ILE A 272 -5.59 16.66 -9.26
CA ILE A 272 -6.48 16.63 -8.09
C ILE A 272 -6.60 18.01 -7.47
N ASP A 273 -7.82 18.38 -7.05
CA ASP A 273 -8.07 19.60 -6.28
C ASP A 273 -7.91 19.30 -4.78
N CYS A 274 -7.01 20.03 -4.12
CA CYS A 274 -6.74 19.89 -2.69
C CYS A 274 -7.37 21.00 -1.84
N ALA A 275 -8.34 21.76 -2.36
CA ALA A 275 -8.97 22.88 -1.64
C ALA A 275 -9.51 22.47 -0.27
N LYS A 276 -10.10 21.27 -0.18
CA LYS A 276 -10.64 20.73 1.07
C LYS A 276 -9.58 20.53 2.14
N LEU A 277 -8.41 19.98 1.79
CA LEU A 277 -7.29 19.81 2.72
C LEU A 277 -6.60 21.14 3.04
N ARG A 278 -6.47 22.04 2.04
CA ARG A 278 -5.94 23.40 2.24
C ARG A 278 -6.76 24.19 3.27
N ALA A 279 -8.07 24.00 3.31
CA ALA A 279 -8.93 24.60 4.34
C ALA A 279 -8.59 24.14 5.78
N LEU A 280 -7.87 23.02 5.95
CA LEU A 280 -7.35 22.54 7.23
C LEU A 280 -5.93 23.06 7.56
N GLY A 281 -5.34 23.86 6.65
CA GLY A 281 -4.03 24.48 6.79
C GLY A 281 -2.89 23.75 6.08
N TYR A 282 -3.18 22.83 5.15
CA TYR A 282 -2.15 22.21 4.33
C TYR A 282 -1.63 23.17 3.26
N GLN A 283 -0.30 23.24 3.12
CA GLN A 283 0.37 23.97 2.05
C GLN A 283 1.77 23.36 1.81
N PRO A 284 2.18 23.09 0.56
CA PRO A 284 3.56 22.72 0.24
C PRO A 284 4.53 23.84 0.58
N GLU A 285 5.71 23.51 1.12
CA GLU A 285 6.68 24.51 1.55
C GLU A 285 7.59 25.03 0.42
N LYS A 286 7.88 24.19 -0.58
CA LYS A 286 8.84 24.48 -1.65
C LYS A 286 8.28 24.17 -3.03
N SER A 287 8.88 24.77 -4.05
CA SER A 287 8.53 24.48 -5.45
C SER A 287 8.93 23.07 -5.87
N PHE A 288 8.32 22.58 -6.95
CA PHE A 288 8.71 21.31 -7.56
C PHE A 288 10.19 21.31 -7.96
N GLU A 289 10.69 22.40 -8.54
CA GLU A 289 12.06 22.53 -9.03
C GLU A 289 13.07 22.40 -7.88
N GLU A 290 12.85 23.09 -6.75
CA GLU A 290 13.70 22.97 -5.55
C GLU A 290 13.68 21.54 -4.99
N ARG A 291 12.50 20.92 -4.89
CA ARG A 291 12.36 19.55 -4.37
C ARG A 291 12.98 18.50 -5.31
N LEU A 292 12.93 18.73 -6.62
CA LEU A 292 13.57 17.86 -7.60
C LEU A 292 15.09 17.92 -7.46
N GLU A 293 15.67 19.12 -7.33
CA GLU A 293 17.09 19.30 -7.06
C GLU A 293 17.52 18.57 -5.77
N GLU A 294 16.79 18.78 -4.67
CA GLU A 294 17.04 18.10 -3.39
C GLU A 294 16.97 16.57 -3.54
N THR A 295 16.00 16.07 -4.30
CA THR A 295 15.84 14.63 -4.56
C THR A 295 17.01 14.09 -5.36
N VAL A 296 17.39 14.74 -6.46
CA VAL A 296 18.55 14.34 -7.28
C VAL A 296 19.81 14.29 -6.42
N ARG A 297 20.05 15.35 -5.63
CA ARG A 297 21.18 15.43 -4.72
C ARG A 297 21.20 14.28 -3.71
N TRP A 298 20.05 13.94 -3.13
CA TRP A 298 19.94 12.82 -2.21
C TRP A 298 20.39 11.49 -2.84
N TYR A 299 19.99 11.19 -4.08
CA TYR A 299 20.42 9.96 -4.77
C TYR A 299 21.92 9.96 -5.10
N VAL A 300 22.50 11.11 -5.43
CA VAL A 300 23.94 11.27 -5.64
C VAL A 300 24.71 10.97 -4.35
N ASP A 301 24.24 11.50 -3.21
CA ASP A 301 24.91 11.35 -1.92
C ASP A 301 24.64 9.98 -1.26
N ASN A 302 23.60 9.25 -1.69
CA ASN A 302 23.16 7.99 -1.09
C ASN A 302 23.28 6.76 -2.02
N GLN A 303 24.32 6.73 -2.88
CA GLN A 303 24.57 5.57 -3.76
C GLN A 303 24.59 4.21 -3.06
N PRO A 304 25.23 4.05 -1.88
CA PRO A 304 25.23 2.75 -1.20
C PRO A 304 23.83 2.20 -0.92
N TRP A 305 22.84 3.07 -0.66
CA TRP A 305 21.46 2.66 -0.38
C TRP A 305 20.78 2.06 -1.61
N TRP A 306 20.77 2.78 -2.74
CA TRP A 306 20.07 2.29 -3.94
C TRP A 306 20.89 1.27 -4.73
N ARG A 307 22.23 1.31 -4.68
CA ARG A 307 23.06 0.27 -5.31
C ARG A 307 22.81 -1.09 -4.68
N LYS A 308 22.67 -1.15 -3.35
CA LYS A 308 22.28 -2.38 -2.64
C LYS A 308 20.95 -2.94 -3.20
N ILE A 309 19.99 -2.08 -3.52
CA ILE A 309 18.72 -2.50 -4.12
C ILE A 309 18.96 -3.05 -5.54
N LYS A 310 19.57 -2.26 -6.44
CA LYS A 310 19.74 -2.63 -7.84
C LYS A 310 20.64 -3.87 -8.04
N GLU A 311 21.70 -3.97 -7.26
CA GLU A 311 22.78 -4.95 -7.45
C GLU A 311 22.58 -6.23 -6.62
N LYS A 312 21.88 -6.16 -5.47
CA LYS A 312 21.80 -7.27 -4.51
C LYS A 312 20.40 -7.81 -4.27
N GLN A 313 19.33 -7.12 -4.70
CA GLN A 313 17.97 -7.66 -4.58
C GLN A 313 17.57 -8.38 -5.87
N ASP A 314 17.37 -9.70 -5.78
CA ASP A 314 16.93 -10.52 -6.90
C ASP A 314 15.58 -10.08 -7.47
N GLU A 315 14.69 -9.56 -6.60
CA GLU A 315 13.40 -9.01 -7.02
C GLU A 315 13.55 -7.85 -7.99
N TYR A 316 14.47 -6.91 -7.70
CA TYR A 316 14.75 -5.80 -8.59
C TYR A 316 15.33 -6.27 -9.93
N LYS A 317 16.29 -7.21 -9.90
CA LYS A 317 16.90 -7.75 -11.12
C LYS A 317 15.86 -8.42 -12.01
N LYS A 318 15.01 -9.27 -11.42
CA LYS A 318 13.91 -9.93 -12.12
C LYS A 318 12.91 -8.93 -12.69
N PHE A 319 12.59 -7.87 -11.94
CA PHE A 319 11.77 -6.78 -12.44
C PHE A 319 12.41 -6.10 -13.65
N ALA A 320 13.68 -5.70 -13.55
CA ALA A 320 14.39 -5.01 -14.61
C ALA A 320 14.50 -5.85 -15.89
N GLU A 321 14.87 -7.12 -15.76
CA GLU A 321 14.92 -8.09 -16.87
C GLU A 321 13.55 -8.26 -17.52
N ARG A 322 12.52 -8.61 -16.72
CA ARG A 322 11.18 -8.88 -17.25
C ARG A 322 10.54 -7.65 -17.90
N TRP A 323 10.81 -6.47 -17.35
CA TRP A 323 10.08 -5.26 -17.73
C TRP A 323 10.78 -4.46 -18.83
N TYR A 324 12.11 -4.48 -18.91
CA TYR A 324 12.88 -3.65 -19.85
C TYR A 324 13.71 -4.43 -20.87
N ALA A 325 14.01 -5.72 -20.70
CA ALA A 325 14.92 -6.43 -21.63
C ALA A 325 14.39 -6.49 -23.07
N ASP A 326 13.09 -6.68 -23.26
CA ASP A 326 12.47 -6.85 -24.58
C ASP A 326 11.54 -5.68 -24.97
N ARG A 327 11.42 -4.65 -24.13
CA ARG A 327 10.60 -3.47 -24.46
C ARG A 327 11.36 -2.60 -25.46
N LYS A 328 10.93 -2.71 -26.72
CA LYS A 328 11.41 -1.87 -27.83
C LYS A 328 10.90 -0.45 -27.73
#